data_AF-A0A4T0D7J5-F1
#
_entry.id   AF-A0A4T0D7J5-F1
#
_cell.length_a   1.000
_cell.length_b   1.000
_cell.length_c   1.000
_cell.angle_alpha   90.00
_cell.angle_beta   90.00
_cell.angle_gamma   90.00
#
_symmetry.space_group_name_H-M   'P 1'
#
loop_
_entity.id
_entity.type
_entity.pdbx_description
1 polymer ?
#
loop_
_entity_poly.entity_id
_entity_poly.type
_entity_poly.pdbx_seq_one_letter_code
_entity_poly.pdbx_strand_id
1 'polypeptide(L)'
;MPKNFPPFTLHVMRALAVVEDKHASMLENSIAALYKGMWVDNKSIHEPAVFGAILSEVLGEEKARRVVEDSTKPEAKAKLQKNTDMAFEEGAFGLPWFVATNAQGEVDRFWGFDHMGLMVEHLGLDGGDLKELRAML
;
A
#
# COMPACT_ATOMS: atom_id res chain seq x y z
N MET A 1 14.34 9.64 -9.88
CA MET A 1 13.00 10.04 -9.41
C MET A 1 12.05 10.00 -10.59
N PRO A 2 10.82 9.47 -10.45
CA PRO A 2 9.86 9.43 -11.55
C PRO A 2 9.58 10.82 -12.12
N LYS A 3 9.27 10.90 -13.42
CA LYS A 3 8.87 12.17 -14.04
C LYS A 3 7.58 12.69 -13.40
N ASN A 4 7.51 14.00 -13.09
CA ASN A 4 6.36 14.66 -12.43
C ASN A 4 6.04 14.15 -11.02
N PHE A 5 7.07 13.81 -10.25
CA PHE A 5 6.89 13.36 -8.87
C PHE A 5 6.55 14.52 -7.90
N PRO A 6 5.60 14.33 -6.96
CA PRO A 6 4.70 13.18 -6.82
C PRO A 6 3.49 13.25 -7.79
N PRO A 7 3.19 12.20 -8.56
CA PRO A 7 2.01 12.17 -9.41
C PRO A 7 0.74 11.95 -8.58
N PHE A 8 -0.40 12.40 -9.10
CA PHE A 8 -1.70 12.17 -8.47
C PHE A 8 -2.19 10.74 -8.69
N THR A 9 -2.11 9.88 -7.68
CA THR A 9 -2.35 8.43 -7.78
C THR A 9 -3.79 7.99 -7.46
N LEU A 10 -4.76 8.93 -7.36
CA LEU A 10 -6.13 8.63 -6.92
C LEU A 10 -6.79 7.44 -7.66
N HIS A 11 -6.66 7.39 -8.98
CA HIS A 11 -7.25 6.31 -9.78
C HIS A 11 -6.59 4.95 -9.50
N VAL A 12 -5.27 4.94 -9.34
CA VAL A 12 -4.50 3.74 -8.97
C VAL A 12 -4.93 3.24 -7.59
N MET A 13 -5.07 4.14 -6.61
CA MET A 13 -5.46 3.79 -5.26
C MET A 13 -6.89 3.25 -5.19
N ARG A 14 -7.82 3.77 -6.00
CA ARG A 14 -9.18 3.20 -6.12
C ARG A 14 -9.16 1.82 -6.78
N ALA A 15 -8.32 1.61 -7.80
CA ALA A 15 -8.16 0.29 -8.41
C ALA A 15 -7.63 -0.73 -7.38
N LEU A 16 -6.63 -0.35 -6.58
CA LEU A 16 -6.12 -1.18 -5.48
C LEU A 16 -7.18 -1.47 -4.40
N ALA A 17 -8.06 -0.51 -4.09
CA ALA A 17 -9.19 -0.74 -3.18
C ALA A 17 -10.17 -1.78 -3.73
N VAL A 18 -10.39 -1.84 -5.06
CA VAL A 18 -11.19 -2.90 -5.70
C VAL A 18 -10.46 -4.24 -5.66
N VAL A 19 -9.14 -4.25 -5.90
CA VAL A 19 -8.33 -5.48 -5.80
C VAL A 19 -8.37 -6.03 -4.38
N GLU A 20 -8.23 -5.19 -3.36
CA GLU A 20 -8.36 -5.57 -1.95
C GLU A 20 -9.73 -6.23 -1.67
N ASP A 21 -10.81 -5.62 -2.14
CA ASP A 21 -12.18 -6.09 -1.88
C ASP A 21 -12.53 -7.40 -2.62
N LYS A 22 -12.15 -7.51 -3.90
CA LYS A 22 -12.62 -8.61 -4.77
C LYS A 22 -11.57 -9.69 -5.05
N HIS A 23 -10.29 -9.35 -4.89
CA HIS A 23 -9.16 -10.16 -5.32
C HIS A 23 -8.01 -10.09 -4.30
N ALA A 24 -8.33 -10.13 -2.99
CA ALA A 24 -7.40 -9.90 -1.88
C ALA A 24 -6.06 -10.66 -2.00
N SER A 25 -6.09 -11.92 -2.46
CA SER A 25 -4.89 -12.75 -2.65
C SER A 25 -3.93 -12.24 -3.73
N MET A 26 -4.34 -11.28 -4.55
CA MET A 26 -3.56 -10.68 -5.63
C MET A 26 -3.14 -9.24 -5.31
N LEU A 27 -3.51 -8.70 -4.14
CA LEU A 27 -3.26 -7.32 -3.76
C LEU A 27 -1.76 -7.02 -3.66
N GLU A 28 -1.01 -7.86 -2.94
CA GLU A 28 0.43 -7.68 -2.73
C GLU A 28 1.19 -7.63 -4.07
N ASN A 29 0.95 -8.62 -4.94
CA ASN A 29 1.57 -8.67 -6.26
C ASN A 29 1.15 -7.48 -7.14
N SER A 30 -0.08 -6.99 -7.00
CA SER A 30 -0.56 -5.79 -7.72
C SER A 30 0.17 -4.52 -7.25
N ILE A 31 0.34 -4.35 -5.93
CA ILE A 31 1.10 -3.24 -5.35
C ILE A 31 2.57 -3.32 -5.82
N ALA A 32 3.20 -4.49 -5.73
CA ALA A 32 4.58 -4.70 -6.14
C ALA A 32 4.80 -4.36 -7.63
N ALA A 33 3.91 -4.82 -8.51
CA ALA A 33 3.97 -4.52 -9.94
C ALA A 33 3.84 -3.02 -10.23
N LEU A 34 2.92 -2.32 -9.55
CA LEU A 34 2.73 -0.87 -9.69
C LEU A 34 3.93 -0.07 -9.14
N TYR A 35 4.47 -0.49 -7.99
CA TYR A 35 5.69 0.09 -7.43
C TYR A 35 6.88 -0.06 -8.38
N LYS A 36 7.10 -1.26 -8.92
CA LYS A 36 8.13 -1.50 -9.96
C LYS A 36 7.89 -0.61 -11.17
N GLY A 37 6.66 -0.54 -11.66
CA GLY A 37 6.28 0.29 -12.79
C GLY A 37 6.66 1.77 -12.58
N MET A 38 6.37 2.33 -11.41
CA MET A 38 6.67 3.72 -11.10
C MET A 38 8.15 3.98 -10.79
N TRP A 39 8.74 3.21 -9.87
CA TRP A 39 10.05 3.50 -9.28
C TRP A 39 11.22 2.92 -10.04
N VAL A 40 11.03 1.80 -10.74
CA VAL A 40 12.10 1.11 -11.49
C VAL A 40 11.97 1.40 -12.98
N ASP A 41 10.77 1.21 -13.53
CA ASP A 41 10.55 1.30 -14.98
C ASP A 41 10.16 2.72 -15.45
N ASN A 42 9.98 3.66 -14.51
CA ASN A 42 9.62 5.07 -14.78
C ASN A 42 8.35 5.23 -15.64
N LYS A 43 7.36 4.35 -15.47
CA LYS A 43 6.06 4.38 -16.16
C LYS A 43 5.13 5.42 -15.51
N SER A 44 4.30 6.08 -16.32
CA SER A 44 3.24 6.99 -15.86
C SER A 44 2.06 6.23 -15.25
N ILE A 45 2.24 5.57 -14.10
CA ILE A 45 1.21 4.70 -13.52
C ILE A 45 -0.08 5.44 -13.13
N HIS A 46 -0.09 6.77 -13.06
CA HIS A 46 -1.30 7.55 -12.80
C HIS A 46 -2.28 7.57 -13.98
N GLU A 47 -1.87 7.11 -15.17
CA GLU A 47 -2.71 6.98 -16.35
C GLU A 47 -3.46 5.63 -16.34
N PRO A 48 -4.81 5.63 -16.54
CA PRO A 48 -5.62 4.41 -16.54
C PRO A 48 -5.15 3.29 -17.47
N ALA A 49 -4.71 3.63 -18.67
CA ALA A 49 -4.19 2.65 -19.61
C ALA A 49 -2.91 1.97 -19.09
N VAL A 50 -2.03 2.72 -18.41
CA VAL A 50 -0.74 2.23 -17.92
C VAL A 50 -0.92 1.31 -16.72
N PHE A 51 -1.66 1.75 -15.68
CA PHE A 51 -1.88 0.86 -14.53
C PHE A 51 -2.79 -0.32 -14.89
N GLY A 52 -3.75 -0.15 -15.81
CA GLY A 52 -4.58 -1.25 -16.30
C GLY A 52 -3.76 -2.34 -17.00
N ALA A 53 -2.79 -1.94 -17.83
CA ALA A 53 -1.85 -2.88 -18.45
C ALA A 53 -0.98 -3.61 -17.41
N ILE A 54 -0.42 -2.89 -16.44
CA ILE A 54 0.38 -3.50 -15.35
C ILE A 54 -0.47 -4.49 -14.54
N LEU A 55 -1.70 -4.11 -14.17
CA LEU A 55 -2.61 -4.99 -13.44
C LEU A 55 -3.02 -6.21 -14.27
N SER A 56 -3.06 -6.10 -15.60
CA SER A 56 -3.38 -7.24 -16.48
C SER A 56 -2.32 -8.33 -16.43
N GLU A 57 -1.04 -7.97 -16.24
CA GLU A 57 0.07 -8.93 -16.06
C GLU A 57 -0.09 -9.75 -14.77
N VAL A 58 -0.74 -9.20 -13.74
CA VAL A 58 -0.94 -9.85 -12.43
C VAL A 58 -2.30 -10.57 -12.34
N LEU A 59 -3.37 -9.91 -12.78
CA LEU A 59 -4.76 -10.36 -12.59
C LEU A 59 -5.29 -11.17 -13.79
N GLY A 60 -4.68 -11.01 -14.95
CA GLY A 60 -5.25 -11.36 -16.26
C GLY A 60 -6.15 -10.25 -16.81
N GLU A 61 -6.24 -10.17 -18.15
CA GLU A 61 -6.89 -9.06 -18.87
C GLU A 61 -8.33 -8.78 -18.40
N GLU A 62 -9.17 -9.81 -18.34
CA GLU A 62 -10.59 -9.63 -18.02
C GLU A 62 -10.80 -9.14 -16.58
N LYS A 63 -10.01 -9.60 -15.61
CA LYS A 63 -10.10 -9.11 -14.23
C LYS A 63 -9.57 -7.69 -14.11
N ALA A 64 -8.43 -7.39 -14.73
CA ALA A 64 -7.86 -6.06 -14.71
C ALA A 64 -8.80 -5.02 -15.36
N ARG A 65 -9.45 -5.37 -16.48
CA ARG A 65 -10.48 -4.53 -17.11
C ARG A 65 -11.62 -4.22 -16.14
N ARG A 66 -12.16 -5.24 -15.47
CA ARG A 66 -13.23 -5.06 -14.46
C ARG A 66 -12.77 -4.21 -13.28
N VAL A 67 -11.54 -4.40 -12.79
CA VAL A 67 -10.97 -3.60 -11.71
C VAL A 67 -10.89 -2.13 -12.10
N VAL A 68 -10.43 -1.82 -13.32
CA VAL A 68 -10.34 -0.44 -13.83
C VAL A 68 -11.75 0.17 -13.93
N GLU A 69 -12.73 -0.57 -14.45
CA GLU A 69 -14.14 -0.11 -14.54
C GLU A 69 -14.77 0.10 -13.16
N ASP A 70 -14.57 -0.83 -12.22
CA ASP A 70 -15.10 -0.74 -10.87
C ASP A 70 -14.43 0.38 -10.06
N SER A 71 -13.18 0.73 -10.38
CA SER A 71 -12.45 1.82 -9.70
C SER A 71 -13.11 3.20 -9.86
N THR A 72 -13.98 3.37 -10.85
CA THR A 72 -14.71 4.62 -11.08
C THR A 72 -16.04 4.68 -10.33
N LYS A 73 -16.47 3.57 -9.71
CA LYS A 73 -17.77 3.48 -9.05
C LYS A 73 -17.74 4.04 -7.61
N PRO A 74 -18.90 4.45 -7.05
CA PRO A 74 -18.98 5.01 -5.70
C PRO A 74 -18.39 4.10 -4.62
N GLU A 75 -18.51 2.78 -4.78
CA GLU A 75 -18.04 1.78 -3.81
C GLU A 75 -16.52 1.82 -3.66
N ALA A 76 -15.78 1.92 -4.77
CA ALA A 76 -14.32 2.03 -4.74
C ALA A 76 -13.85 3.33 -4.08
N LYS A 77 -14.57 4.45 -4.34
CA LYS A 77 -14.32 5.73 -3.65
C LYS A 77 -14.57 5.60 -2.15
N ALA A 78 -15.68 5.01 -1.75
CA ALA A 78 -16.04 4.84 -0.34
C ALA A 78 -15.06 3.93 0.39
N LYS A 79 -14.62 2.82 -0.22
CA LYS A 79 -13.62 1.91 0.33
C LYS A 79 -12.26 2.61 0.52
N LEU A 80 -11.78 3.34 -0.49
CA LEU A 80 -10.53 4.11 -0.36
C LEU A 80 -10.64 5.17 0.74
N GLN A 81 -11.76 5.90 0.80
CA GLN A 81 -12.00 6.90 1.84
C GLN A 81 -11.98 6.25 3.23
N LYS A 82 -12.73 5.17 3.43
CA LYS A 82 -12.75 4.43 4.70
C LYS A 82 -11.35 3.97 5.12
N ASN A 83 -10.57 3.40 4.21
CA ASN A 83 -9.20 2.99 4.50
C ASN A 83 -8.32 4.17 4.93
N THR A 84 -8.51 5.34 4.30
CA THR A 84 -7.77 6.56 4.63
C THR A 84 -8.21 7.14 5.98
N ASP A 85 -9.51 7.14 6.27
CA ASP A 85 -10.06 7.60 7.54
C ASP A 85 -9.57 6.74 8.71
N MET A 86 -9.52 5.41 8.54
CA MET A 86 -8.94 4.51 9.54
C MET A 86 -7.47 4.85 9.85
N ALA A 87 -6.67 5.23 8.85
CA ALA A 87 -5.30 5.65 9.09
C ALA A 87 -5.24 6.95 9.91
N PHE A 88 -6.12 7.92 9.63
CA PHE A 88 -6.22 9.15 10.42
C PHE A 88 -6.70 8.92 11.85
N GLU A 89 -7.67 8.01 12.04
CA GLU A 89 -8.15 7.60 13.37
C GLU A 89 -7.02 6.99 14.21
N GLU A 90 -6.07 6.30 13.57
CA GLU A 90 -4.86 5.76 14.20
C GLU A 90 -3.74 6.79 14.37
N GLY A 91 -3.97 8.05 14.00
CA GLY A 91 -3.03 9.16 14.19
C GLY A 91 -2.05 9.40 13.03
N ALA A 92 -2.25 8.75 11.88
CA ALA A 92 -1.36 8.90 10.75
C ALA A 92 -1.34 10.35 10.21
N PHE A 93 -0.13 10.90 10.07
CA PHE A 93 0.11 12.20 9.42
C PHE A 93 1.00 12.09 8.17
N GLY A 94 1.44 10.86 7.85
CA GLY A 94 2.30 10.54 6.71
C GLY A 94 2.28 9.03 6.44
N LEU A 95 2.99 8.61 5.40
CA LEU A 95 3.09 7.20 4.99
C LEU A 95 4.57 6.79 4.80
N PRO A 96 4.91 5.50 5.03
CA PRO A 96 4.03 4.46 5.56
C PRO A 96 3.73 4.65 7.05
N TRP A 97 2.56 4.20 7.48
CA TRP A 97 2.11 4.18 8.87
C TRP A 97 1.73 2.74 9.23
N PHE A 98 2.28 2.24 10.33
CA PHE A 98 2.05 0.88 10.81
C PHE A 98 1.38 0.94 12.18
N VAL A 99 0.41 0.05 12.38
CA VAL A 99 -0.22 -0.21 13.69
C VAL A 99 0.08 -1.66 14.03
N ALA A 100 0.77 -1.89 15.15
CA ALA A 100 1.27 -3.21 15.52
C ALA A 100 0.74 -3.61 16.90
N THR A 101 0.07 -4.75 16.96
CA THR A 101 -0.38 -5.37 18.22
C THR A 101 0.54 -6.53 18.55
N ASN A 102 1.20 -6.50 19.70
CA ASN A 102 2.10 -7.56 20.13
C ASN A 102 1.34 -8.76 20.75
N ALA A 103 2.06 -9.81 21.12
CA ALA A 103 1.47 -11.04 21.67
C ALA A 103 0.76 -10.82 23.02
N GLN A 104 1.06 -9.72 23.73
CA GLN A 104 0.43 -9.33 24.99
C GLN A 104 -0.83 -8.46 24.77
N GLY A 105 -1.15 -8.12 23.52
CA GLY A 105 -2.29 -7.26 23.16
C GLY A 105 -2.00 -5.76 23.25
N GLU A 106 -0.73 -5.37 23.45
CA GLU A 106 -0.33 -3.96 23.48
C GLU A 106 -0.20 -3.44 22.05
N VAL A 107 -0.73 -2.24 21.80
CA VAL A 107 -0.79 -1.64 20.47
C VAL A 107 0.12 -0.42 20.42
N ASP A 108 1.03 -0.39 19.45
CA ASP A 108 1.88 0.77 19.17
C ASP A 108 1.80 1.16 17.68
N ARG A 109 2.23 2.39 17.36
CA ARG A 109 2.21 2.94 16.00
C ARG A 109 3.59 3.43 15.58
N PHE A 110 3.93 3.15 14.32
CA PHE A 110 5.24 3.45 13.76
C PHE A 110 5.08 4.18 12.42
N TRP A 111 5.75 5.32 12.28
CA TRP A 111 5.78 6.09 11.04
C TRP A 111 7.14 5.94 10.37
N GLY A 112 7.17 5.67 9.06
CA GLY A 112 8.42 5.56 8.30
C GLY A 112 8.96 4.13 8.23
N PHE A 113 9.76 3.87 7.20
CA PHE A 113 10.38 2.56 6.98
C PHE A 113 11.59 2.33 7.91
N ASP A 114 12.22 3.41 8.35
CA ASP A 114 13.30 3.44 9.33
C ASP A 114 12.85 2.92 10.71
N HIS A 115 11.59 3.10 11.07
CA HIS A 115 11.02 2.62 12.33
C HIS A 115 10.62 1.12 12.32
N MET A 116 10.82 0.40 11.22
CA MET A 116 10.49 -1.03 11.15
C MET A 116 11.27 -1.89 12.16
N GLY A 117 12.49 -1.48 12.53
CA GLY A 117 13.26 -2.17 13.58
C GLY A 117 12.57 -2.14 14.94
N LEU A 118 12.05 -0.98 15.33
CA LEU A 118 11.28 -0.79 16.56
C LEU A 118 9.96 -1.57 16.53
N MET A 119 9.31 -1.61 15.36
CA MET A 119 8.11 -2.44 15.17
C MET A 119 8.41 -3.93 15.37
N VAL A 120 9.55 -4.43 14.86
CA VAL A 120 9.98 -5.83 15.03
C VAL A 120 10.27 -6.15 16.50
N GLU A 121 10.93 -5.24 17.23
CA GLU A 121 11.16 -5.37 18.68
C GLU A 121 9.84 -5.38 19.46
N HIS A 122 8.92 -4.44 19.18
CA HIS A 122 7.60 -4.39 19.80
C HIS A 122 6.81 -5.70 19.59
N LEU A 123 6.89 -6.27 18.40
CA LEU A 123 6.25 -7.55 18.06
C LEU A 123 6.98 -8.77 18.65
N GLY A 124 8.18 -8.60 19.23
CA GLY A 124 9.01 -9.68 19.76
C GLY A 124 9.51 -10.66 18.68
N LEU A 125 9.63 -10.19 17.44
CA LEU A 125 10.04 -11.00 16.28
C LEU A 125 11.57 -11.10 16.12
N ASP A 126 12.32 -10.37 16.93
CA ASP A 126 13.78 -10.30 16.91
C ASP A 126 14.47 -11.44 17.67
N GLY A 127 13.72 -12.23 18.45
CA GLY A 127 14.27 -13.27 19.30
C GLY A 127 15.18 -12.77 20.44
N GLY A 128 15.21 -11.45 20.69
CA GLY A 128 16.13 -10.80 21.63
C GLY A 128 17.53 -10.50 21.09
N ASP A 129 17.77 -10.69 19.79
CA ASP A 129 19.07 -10.54 19.14
C ASP A 129 19.28 -9.16 18.47
N LEU A 130 18.25 -8.34 18.30
CA LEU A 130 18.37 -7.01 17.67
C LEU A 130 18.87 -5.91 18.61
N LYS A 131 19.76 -6.23 19.56
CA LYS A 131 20.31 -5.26 20.54
C LYS A 131 21.14 -4.14 19.91
N GLU A 132 21.62 -4.33 18.68
CA GLU A 132 22.48 -3.40 17.96
C GLU A 132 21.76 -2.59 16.87
N LEU A 133 20.50 -2.90 16.55
CA LEU A 133 19.74 -2.17 15.54
C LEU A 133 18.99 -1.00 16.18
N ARG A 134 19.51 0.22 16.00
CA ARG A 134 18.80 1.45 16.34
C ARG A 134 18.53 2.26 15.09
N ALA A 135 17.24 2.50 14.80
CA ALA A 135 16.85 3.56 13.90
C ALA A 135 17.27 4.89 14.54
N MET A 136 18.18 5.60 13.90
CA MET A 136 18.75 6.84 14.45
C MET A 136 18.05 8.10 13.91
N LEU A 137 17.22 7.93 12.88
CA LEU A 137 16.41 8.92 12.19
C LEU A 137 15.18 8.20 11.63
#